data_AF-A0A8T5W2S5-F1
#
_entry.id   AF-A0A8T5W2S5-F1
#
_cell.length_a   1.000
_cell.length_b   1.000
_cell.length_c   1.000
_cell.angle_alpha   90.00
_cell.angle_beta   90.00
_cell.angle_gamma   90.00
#
_symmetry.space_group_name_H-M   'P 1'
#
loop_
_entity.id
_entity.type
_entity.pdbx_description
1 polymer ?
#
loop_
_entity_poly.entity_id
_entity_poly.type
_entity_poly.pdbx_seq_one_letter_code
_entity_poly.pdbx_strand_id
1 'polypeptide(L)' 'YERGVEDETLACGTGAVASALISGLQGKVSSPVEVHTRGGETLKVEYVIEKNTRGIEKFKGVWLEGEVRVVYDGEVEV' A
#
# COMPACT_ATOMS: atom_id res chain seq x y z
N TYR A 1 0.76 -11.80 6.42
CA TYR A 1 1.96 -12.65 6.36
C TYR A 1 2.98 -12.04 5.41
N GLU A 2 4.18 -11.75 5.89
CA GLU A 2 5.25 -11.16 5.10
C GLU A 2 6.43 -12.12 4.92
N ARG A 3 6.85 -12.32 3.67
CA ARG A 3 8.04 -13.12 3.34
C ARG A 3 9.30 -12.47 3.93
N GLY A 4 10.15 -13.24 4.61
CA GLY A 4 11.36 -12.76 5.28
C GLY A 4 11.16 -12.35 6.75
N VAL A 5 9.92 -12.08 7.17
CA VAL A 5 9.51 -12.09 8.58
C VAL A 5 8.97 -13.47 8.95
N GLU A 6 8.33 -14.14 7.98
CA GLU A 6 7.63 -15.41 8.12
C GLU A 6 6.49 -15.38 9.16
N ASP A 7 5.86 -14.21 9.32
CA ASP A 7 4.72 -13.98 10.22
C ASP A 7 3.83 -12.81 9.73
N GLU A 8 2.71 -12.56 10.42
CA GLU A 8 1.87 -11.37 10.26
C GLU A 8 2.41 -10.19 11.10
N THR A 9 2.92 -9.18 10.39
CA THR A 9 3.31 -7.88 10.93
C THR A 9 2.09 -7.00 11.22
N LEU A 10 2.27 -5.91 11.96
CA LEU A 10 1.20 -4.95 12.27
C LEU A 10 0.67 -4.22 11.02
N ALA A 11 1.56 -3.93 10.07
CA ALA A 11 1.24 -3.26 8.82
C ALA A 11 2.25 -3.65 7.74
N CYS A 12 1.79 -3.71 6.49
CA CYS A 12 2.62 -3.97 5.32
C CYS A 12 2.28 -2.97 4.21
N GLY A 13 3.15 -1.98 3.95
CA GLY A 13 2.89 -0.95 2.95
C GLY A 13 2.77 -1.50 1.52
N THR A 14 3.70 -2.38 1.12
CA THR A 14 3.67 -3.00 -0.22
C THR A 14 2.46 -3.92 -0.40
N GLY A 15 2.10 -4.68 0.63
CA GLY A 15 0.89 -5.51 0.65
C GLY A 15 -0.40 -4.70 0.57
N ALA A 16 -0.47 -3.56 1.25
CA ALA A 16 -1.60 -2.63 1.19
C ALA A 16 -1.80 -2.07 -0.22
N VAL A 17 -0.72 -1.58 -0.85
CA VAL A 17 -0.76 -1.10 -2.24
C VAL A 17 -1.24 -2.20 -3.19
N ALA A 18 -0.62 -3.39 -3.15
CA ALA A 18 -1.01 -4.49 -4.02
C ALA A 18 -2.49 -4.87 -3.88
N SER A 19 -2.99 -4.92 -2.64
CA SER A 19 -4.39 -5.24 -2.34
C SER A 19 -5.36 -4.18 -2.85
N ALA A 20 -5.03 -2.89 -2.67
CA ALA A 20 -5.84 -1.78 -3.16
C ALA A 20 -5.92 -1.74 -4.69
N LEU A 21 -4.79 -1.96 -5.38
CA LEU A 21 -4.73 -1.99 -6.84
C LEU A 21 -5.57 -3.13 -7.42
N ILE A 22 -5.38 -4.37 -6.94
CA ILE A 22 -6.16 -5.52 -7.45
C ILE A 22 -7.65 -5.36 -7.15
N SER A 23 -8.01 -4.85 -5.97
CA SER A 23 -9.41 -4.58 -5.64
C SER A 23 -10.02 -3.50 -6.54
N GLY A 24 -9.23 -2.51 -6.93
CA GLY A 24 -9.60 -1.49 -7.92
C GLY A 24 -9.90 -2.07 -9.30
N LEU A 25 -9.02 -2.93 -9.82
CA LEU A 25 -9.25 -3.61 -11.11
C LEU A 25 -10.48 -4.52 -11.07
N GLN A 26 -10.78 -5.11 -9.92
CA GLN A 26 -11.99 -5.92 -9.73
C GLN A 26 -13.26 -5.07 -9.53
N GLY A 27 -13.16 -3.74 -9.57
CA GLY A 27 -14.30 -2.83 -9.36
C GLY A 27 -14.88 -2.87 -7.95
N LYS A 28 -14.12 -3.39 -6.97
CA LYS A 28 -14.58 -3.52 -5.57
C LYS A 28 -14.38 -2.25 -4.76
N VAL A 29 -13.42 -1.42 -5.15
CA VAL A 29 -13.07 -0.16 -4.50
C VAL A 29 -12.69 0.88 -5.56
N SER A 30 -12.73 2.15 -5.20
CA SER A 30 -12.29 3.28 -6.02
C SER A 30 -11.15 4.03 -5.33
N SER A 31 -10.19 4.51 -6.10
CA SER A 31 -9.12 5.38 -5.60
C SER A 31 -9.68 6.75 -5.14
N PRO A 32 -9.19 7.32 -4.02
CA PRO A 32 -8.21 6.73 -3.10
C PRO A 32 -8.83 5.64 -2.21
N VAL A 33 -8.06 4.58 -1.93
CA VAL A 33 -8.48 3.44 -1.11
C VAL A 33 -7.88 3.56 0.29
N GLU A 34 -8.74 3.51 1.31
CA GLU A 34 -8.31 3.37 2.70
C GLU A 34 -8.11 1.90 3.06
N VAL A 35 -6.96 1.58 3.66
CA VAL A 35 -6.57 0.23 4.08
C VAL A 35 -6.30 0.27 5.59
N HIS A 36 -7.17 -0.38 6.36
CA HIS A 36 -6.99 -0.53 7.80
C HIS A 36 -6.03 -1.67 8.10
N THR A 37 -4.98 -1.38 8.87
CA THR A 37 -3.96 -2.35 9.26
C THR A 37 -4.30 -2.98 10.61
N ARG A 38 -3.59 -4.05 10.96
CA ARG A 38 -3.71 -4.68 12.29
C ARG A 38 -3.10 -3.81 13.39
N GLY A 39 -2.12 -2.97 13.05
CA GLY A 39 -1.51 -1.98 13.95
C GLY A 39 -2.44 -0.84 14.34
N GLY A 40 -3.59 -0.71 13.67
CA GLY A 40 -4.59 0.33 13.92
C GLY A 40 -4.39 1.59 13.07
N GLU A 41 -3.33 1.64 12.26
CA GLU A 41 -3.15 2.71 11.28
C GLU A 41 -4.11 2.54 10.11
N THR A 42 -4.46 3.65 9.48
CA THR A 42 -5.13 3.67 8.18
C THR A 42 -4.15 4.18 7.14
N LEU A 43 -3.85 3.34 6.14
CA LEU A 43 -3.03 3.70 4.99
C LEU A 43 -3.94 4.15 3.86
N LYS A 44 -3.53 5.16 3.09
CA LYS A 44 -4.26 5.64 1.92
C LYS A 44 -3.46 5.33 0.66
N VAL A 45 -4.07 4.59 -0.25
CA VAL A 45 -3.48 4.23 -1.54
C VAL A 45 -4.22 4.97 -2.65
N GLU A 46 -3.52 5.85 -3.34
CA GLU A 46 -4.04 6.59 -4.48
C GLU A 46 -3.43 6.07 -5.78
N TYR A 47 -4.24 5.94 -6.82
CA TYR A 47 -3.81 5.55 -8.16
C TYR A 47 -4.81 6.01 -9.23
N VAL A 48 -4.34 6.03 -10.48
CA VAL A 48 -5.17 6.21 -11.68
C VAL A 48 -5.07 4.95 -12.53
N ILE A 49 -6.19 4.46 -13.06
CA ILE A 49 -6.23 3.41 -14.07
C ILE A 49 -6.40 4.06 -15.44
N GLU A 50 -5.41 3.87 -16.31
CA GLU A 50 -5.50 4.28 -17.71
C GLU A 50 -5.54 3.05 -18.62
N LYS A 51 -6.37 3.12 -19.65
CA LYS A 51 -6.44 2.09 -20.69
C LYS A 51 -5.62 2.51 -21.88
N ASN A 52 -4.64 1.70 -22.28
CA ASN A 52 -3.84 1.99 -23.46
C ASN A 52 -4.60 1.67 -24.77
N THR A 53 -4.00 2.01 -25.91
CA THR A 53 -4.59 1.78 -27.26
C THR A 53 -4.85 0.31 -27.59
N ARG A 54 -4.22 -0.63 -26.86
CA ARG A 54 -4.45 -2.08 -26.99
C ARG A 54 -5.50 -2.61 -26.01
N GLY A 55 -6.17 -1.72 -25.27
CA GLY A 55 -7.17 -2.07 -24.29
C GLY A 55 -6.62 -2.61 -22.96
N ILE A 56 -5.30 -2.53 -22.73
CA ILE A 56 -4.67 -3.02 -21.49
C ILE A 56 -4.71 -1.92 -20.45
N GLU A 57 -5.23 -2.25 -19.27
CA GLU A 57 -5.26 -1.37 -18.09
C GLU A 57 -3.88 -1.27 -17.45
N LYS A 58 -3.46 -0.04 -17.14
CA LYS A 58 -2.21 0.27 -16.46
C LYS A 58 -2.47 1.23 -15.32
N PHE A 59 -1.82 0.99 -14.19
CA PHE A 59 -1.79 1.94 -13.10
C PHE A 59 -0.74 3.03 -13.34
N LYS A 60 -1.09 4.26 -12.95
CA LYS A 60 -0.20 5.41 -12.89
C LYS A 60 -0.39 6.16 -11.59
N GLY A 61 0.63 6.91 -11.19
CA GLY A 61 0.58 7.77 -10.01
C GLY A 61 0.20 7.00 -8.76
N VAL A 62 0.87 5.86 -8.51
CA VAL A 62 0.61 5.05 -7.32
C VAL A 62 1.30 5.71 -6.13
N TRP A 63 0.50 6.22 -5.20
CA TRP A 63 0.97 6.86 -3.97
C TRP A 63 0.48 6.08 -2.76
N LEU A 64 1.35 5.94 -1.76
CA LEU A 64 1.03 5.41 -0.45
C LEU A 64 1.27 6.50 0.58
N GLU A 65 0.23 6.84 1.32
CA GLU A 65 0.28 7.78 2.44
C GLU A 65 -0.07 7.04 3.74
N GLY A 66 0.62 7.39 4.81
CA GLY A 66 0.41 6.83 6.15
C GLY A 66 1.12 7.66 7.20
N GLU A 67 0.75 7.46 8.46
CA GLU A 67 1.39 8.13 9.58
C GLU A 67 2.85 7.66 9.76
N VAL A 68 3.73 8.61 10.09
CA VAL A 68 5.13 8.32 10.46
C VAL A 68 5.45 9.03 11.77
N ARG A 69 6.08 8.31 12.70
CA ARG A 69 6.51 8.84 14.00
C ARG A 69 7.97 8.50 14.26
N VAL A 70 8.77 9.50 14.64
CA VAL A 70 10.12 9.28 15.17
C VAL A 70 10.00 8.81 16.61
N VAL A 71 10.60 7.67 16.95
CA VAL A 71 10.53 7.08 18.29
C VAL A 71 11.79 7.38 19.11
N TYR A 72 12.96 7.28 18.48
CA TYR A 72 14.25 7.61 19.09
C TYR A 72 15.26 7.97 18.00
N ASP A 73 16.38 8.56 18.41
CA ASP A 73 17.56 8.84 17.59
C ASP A 73 18.79 8.21 18.27
N GLY A 74 19.73 7.65 17.50
CA GLY A 74 20.87 6.95 18.04
C GLY A 74 21.91 6.53 17.00
N GLU A 75 23.11 6.17 17.47
CA GLU A 75 24.27 5.81 16.66
C GLU A 75 24.61 4.31 16.83
N VAL A 76 25.11 3.67 15.76
CA VAL A 76 25.59 2.27 15.78
C VAL A 76 26.94 2.16 15.08
N GLU A 77 27.91 1.50 15.71
CA GLU A 77 29.18 1.13 15.06
C GLU A 77 28.98 -0.11 14.19
N VAL A 78 29.51 -0.08 12.97
CA VAL A 78 29.38 -1.15 11.96
C VAL A 78 30.72 -1.83 11.74
#